data_AF-A0A7R9AJZ6-F1
#
_entry.id   AF-A0A7R9AJZ6-F1
#
_cell.length_a   1.000
_cell.length_b   1.000
_cell.length_c   1.000
_cell.angle_alpha   90.00
_cell.angle_beta   90.00
_cell.angle_gamma   90.00
#
_symmetry.space_group_name_H-M   'P 1'
#
loop_
_entity.id
_entity.type
_entity.pdbx_description
1 polymer ?
#
loop_
_entity_poly.entity_id
_entity_poly.type
_entity_poly.pdbx_seq_one_letter_code
_entity_poly.pdbx_strand_id
1 'polypeptide(L)'
;AVISKEAKEDAMQQAKSAAAEVQVAKAALNSAELNMRRTEVRSPVDGFVTNLDVRKGNFLSDGHPVVAVVDRNSYYLEAYFEETMLRNVRPGDKTQTRRNAVVCSPA
;
A
#
# COMPACT_ATOMS: atom_id res chain seq x y z
N ALA A 1 32.53 -49.98 13.05
CA ALA A 1 31.47 -50.02 12.04
C ALA A 1 31.89 -49.13 10.88
N VAL A 2 32.12 -49.69 9.70
CA VAL A 2 32.56 -48.94 8.51
C VAL A 2 31.31 -48.66 7.67
N ILE A 3 30.80 -47.43 7.73
CA ILE A 3 29.72 -46.99 6.85
C ILE A 3 30.36 -46.62 5.50
N SER A 4 29.78 -47.08 4.39
CA SER A 4 30.29 -46.76 3.05
C SER A 4 30.13 -45.27 2.73
N LYS A 5 31.02 -44.72 1.89
CA LYS A 5 30.95 -43.30 1.47
C LYS A 5 29.59 -42.97 0.83
N GLU A 6 29.08 -43.90 0.03
CA GLU A 6 27.80 -43.83 -0.66
C GLU A 6 26.62 -43.71 0.33
N ALA A 7 26.56 -44.56 1.35
CA ALA A 7 25.52 -44.49 2.37
C ALA A 7 25.54 -43.16 3.15
N LYS A 8 26.72 -42.55 3.31
CA LYS A 8 26.85 -41.22 3.94
C LYS A 8 26.34 -40.11 3.01
N GLU A 9 26.63 -40.19 1.72
CA GLU A 9 26.17 -39.24 0.70
C GLU A 9 24.65 -39.29 0.53
N ASP A 10 24.06 -40.49 0.48
CA ASP A 10 22.62 -40.70 0.43
C ASP A 10 21.91 -40.08 1.66
N ALA A 11 22.44 -40.35 2.86
CA ALA A 11 21.90 -39.78 4.09
C ALA A 11 22.00 -38.24 4.12
N MET A 12 23.11 -37.67 3.61
CA MET A 12 23.27 -36.23 3.50
C MET A 12 22.30 -35.62 2.48
N GLN A 13 22.08 -36.28 1.35
CA GLN A 13 21.14 -35.83 0.33
C GLN A 13 19.71 -35.88 0.85
N GLN A 14 19.33 -36.94 1.55
CA GLN A 14 18.02 -37.08 2.15
C GLN A 14 17.78 -36.02 3.24
N ALA A 15 18.78 -35.74 4.08
CA ALA A 15 18.72 -34.67 5.07
C ALA A 15 18.56 -33.29 4.40
N LYS A 16 19.24 -33.05 3.28
CA LYS A 16 19.14 -31.80 2.51
C LYS A 16 17.75 -31.64 1.89
N SER A 17 17.18 -32.70 1.32
CA SER A 17 15.81 -32.69 0.78
C SER A 17 14.78 -32.42 1.89
N ALA A 18 14.88 -33.11 3.03
CA ALA A 18 13.99 -32.89 4.16
C ALA A 18 14.10 -31.46 4.70
N ALA A 19 15.32 -30.90 4.77
CA ALA A 19 15.52 -29.52 5.16
C ALA A 19 14.88 -28.54 4.16
N ALA A 20 14.94 -28.82 2.85
CA ALA A 20 14.29 -28.01 1.83
C ALA A 20 12.76 -28.07 1.93
N GLU A 21 12.17 -29.24 2.18
CA GLU A 21 10.73 -29.41 2.41
C GLU A 21 10.26 -28.60 3.63
N VAL A 22 11.04 -28.60 4.71
CA VAL A 22 10.77 -27.76 5.88
C VAL A 22 10.78 -26.27 5.52
N GLN A 23 11.72 -25.82 4.68
CA GLN A 23 11.75 -24.42 4.24
C GLN A 23 10.53 -24.05 3.38
N VAL A 24 10.08 -24.95 2.50
CA VAL A 24 8.86 -24.77 1.72
C VAL A 24 7.63 -24.67 2.62
N ALA A 25 7.51 -25.57 3.61
CA ALA A 25 6.42 -25.55 4.57
C ALA A 25 6.41 -24.25 5.40
N LYS A 26 7.58 -23.75 5.81
CA LYS A 26 7.71 -22.46 6.50
C LYS A 26 7.31 -21.29 5.62
N ALA A 27 7.69 -21.28 4.35
CA ALA A 27 7.29 -20.24 3.41
C ALA A 27 5.76 -20.23 3.18
N ALA A 28 5.14 -21.40 3.11
CA ALA A 28 3.68 -21.54 3.01
C ALA A 28 2.98 -21.01 4.27
N LEU A 29 3.50 -21.33 5.46
CA LEU A 29 3.00 -20.79 6.72
C LEU A 29 3.08 -19.27 6.76
N ASN A 30 4.25 -18.70 6.46
CA ASN A 30 4.44 -17.25 6.43
C ASN A 30 3.48 -16.54 5.46
N SER A 31 3.20 -17.17 4.31
CA SER A 31 2.25 -16.64 3.33
C SER A 31 0.82 -16.68 3.87
N ALA A 32 0.42 -17.79 4.51
CA ALA A 32 -0.91 -17.91 5.14
C ALA A 32 -1.10 -16.89 6.27
N GLU A 33 -0.08 -16.68 7.11
CA GLU A 33 -0.10 -15.68 8.17
C GLU A 33 -0.20 -14.25 7.61
N LEU A 34 0.53 -13.94 6.53
CA LEU A 34 0.42 -12.64 5.88
C LEU A 34 -0.99 -12.41 5.32
N ASN A 35 -1.58 -13.42 4.68
CA ASN A 35 -2.94 -13.35 4.18
C ASN A 35 -3.94 -13.13 5.32
N MET A 36 -3.78 -13.83 6.44
CA MET A 36 -4.60 -13.63 7.63
C MET A 36 -4.50 -12.19 8.14
N ARG A 37 -3.29 -11.63 8.26
CA ARG A 37 -3.10 -10.22 8.66
C ARG A 37 -3.74 -9.23 7.67
N ARG A 38 -3.70 -9.53 6.37
CA ARG A 38 -4.31 -8.70 5.32
C ARG A 38 -5.84 -8.74 5.27
N THR A 39 -6.49 -9.63 6.04
CA THR A 39 -7.96 -9.60 6.18
C THR A 39 -8.46 -8.38 6.95
N GLU A 40 -7.61 -7.77 7.79
CA GLU A 40 -7.90 -6.51 8.46
C GLU A 40 -7.25 -5.36 7.68
N VAL A 41 -8.07 -4.58 6.99
CA VAL A 41 -7.62 -3.40 6.24
C VAL A 41 -7.70 -2.18 7.13
N ARG A 42 -6.57 -1.50 7.35
CA ARG A 42 -6.45 -0.27 8.15
C ARG A 42 -6.06 0.91 7.27
N SER A 43 -6.54 2.11 7.62
CA SER A 43 -6.14 3.34 6.93
C SER A 43 -4.65 3.64 7.19
N PRO A 44 -3.86 4.01 6.16
CA PRO A 44 -2.48 4.43 6.35
C PRO A 44 -2.34 5.86 6.88
N VAL A 45 -3.41 6.67 6.78
CA VAL A 45 -3.43 8.10 7.15
C VAL A 45 -4.60 8.41 8.07
N ASP A 46 -4.44 9.46 8.88
CA ASP A 46 -5.51 10.02 9.69
C ASP A 46 -6.40 10.91 8.82
N GLY A 47 -7.61 10.44 8.55
CA GLY A 47 -8.42 10.96 7.46
C GLY A 47 -9.91 11.03 7.73
N PHE A 48 -10.65 11.48 6.72
CA PHE A 48 -12.09 11.30 6.61
C PHE A 48 -12.38 10.24 5.55
N VAL A 49 -13.29 9.31 5.88
CA VAL A 49 -13.76 8.33 4.90
C VAL A 49 -14.73 9.00 3.94
N THR A 50 -14.43 8.92 2.65
CA THR A 50 -15.31 9.31 1.55
C THR A 50 -15.61 8.07 0.69
N ASN A 51 -16.71 8.09 -0.06
CA ASN A 51 -17.11 7.01 -0.99
C ASN A 51 -17.04 5.60 -0.36
N LEU A 52 -17.90 5.34 0.62
CA LEU A 52 -18.02 4.03 1.25
C LEU A 52 -19.07 3.18 0.50
N ASP A 53 -18.60 2.36 -0.45
CA ASP A 53 -19.46 1.51 -1.29
C ASP A 53 -19.49 0.04 -0.83
N VAL A 54 -19.07 -0.22 0.42
CA VAL A 54 -19.09 -1.57 1.00
C VAL A 54 -20.16 -1.71 2.09
N ARG A 55 -20.85 -2.85 2.06
CA ARG A 55 -21.80 -3.27 3.10
C ARG A 55 -21.38 -4.62 3.66
N LYS A 56 -21.83 -4.91 4.88
CA LYS A 56 -21.62 -6.22 5.50
C LYS A 56 -22.19 -7.32 4.61
N GLY A 57 -21.38 -8.34 4.32
CA GLY A 57 -21.75 -9.45 3.43
C GLY A 57 -21.33 -9.26 1.98
N ASN A 58 -20.81 -8.09 1.59
CA ASN A 58 -20.22 -7.91 0.27
C ASN A 58 -18.95 -8.76 0.15
N PHE A 59 -18.84 -9.49 -0.96
CA PHE A 59 -17.61 -10.17 -1.34
C PHE A 59 -16.67 -9.17 -2.00
N LEU A 60 -15.43 -9.08 -1.51
CA LEU A 60 -14.41 -8.18 -2.06
C LEU A 60 -13.29 -8.98 -2.71
N SER A 61 -12.94 -8.57 -3.92
CA SER A 61 -11.79 -9.09 -4.66
C SER A 61 -10.57 -8.22 -4.40
N ASP A 62 -9.38 -8.82 -4.46
CA ASP A 62 -8.12 -8.07 -4.36
C ASP A 62 -8.02 -7.01 -5.47
N GLY A 63 -7.45 -5.85 -5.14
CA GLY A 63 -7.27 -4.72 -6.05
C GLY A 63 -8.52 -3.87 -6.34
N HIS A 64 -9.69 -4.19 -5.77
CA HIS A 64 -10.89 -3.37 -5.97
C HIS A 64 -11.02 -2.28 -4.89
N PRO A 65 -10.96 -0.97 -5.24
CA PRO A 65 -11.11 0.09 -4.26
C PRO A 65 -12.57 0.19 -3.80
N VAL A 66 -12.78 0.20 -2.49
CA VAL A 66 -14.13 0.21 -1.87
C VAL A 66 -14.34 1.31 -0.83
N VAL A 67 -13.25 1.97 -0.44
CA VAL A 67 -13.23 3.08 0.52
C VAL A 67 -12.18 4.07 0.04
N ALA A 68 -12.52 5.36 0.05
CA ALA A 68 -11.56 6.44 -0.12
C ALA A 68 -11.32 7.12 1.24
N VAL A 69 -10.08 7.54 1.49
CA VAL A 69 -9.72 8.27 2.71
C VAL A 69 -9.01 9.57 2.30
N VAL A 70 -9.54 10.69 2.75
CA VAL A 70 -8.94 12.02 2.57
C VAL A 70 -8.08 12.32 3.80
N ASP A 71 -6.78 12.51 3.60
CA ASP A 71 -5.83 12.90 4.65
C ASP A 71 -6.17 14.29 5.20
N ARG A 72 -6.27 14.41 6.54
CA ARG A 72 -6.60 15.69 7.22
C ARG A 72 -5.41 16.65 7.31
N ASN A 73 -4.20 16.14 7.11
CA ASN A 73 -2.98 16.93 7.30
C ASN A 73 -2.41 17.43 5.97
N SER A 74 -2.95 16.99 4.83
CA SER A 74 -2.45 17.31 3.50
C SER A 74 -3.58 17.75 2.59
N TYR A 75 -3.86 19.05 2.61
CA TYR A 75 -4.78 19.68 1.67
C TYR A 75 -4.00 20.38 0.57
N TYR A 76 -4.43 20.17 -0.67
CA TYR A 76 -4.02 20.98 -1.80
C TYR A 76 -5.26 21.65 -2.39
N LEU A 77 -5.05 22.83 -2.99
CA LEU A 77 -6.08 23.59 -3.66
C LEU A 77 -5.72 23.65 -5.13
N GLU A 78 -6.64 23.20 -5.96
CA GLU A 78 -6.54 23.36 -7.40
C GLU A 78 -7.46 24.52 -7.82
N ALA A 79 -6.93 25.45 -8.60
CA ALA A 79 -7.67 26.59 -9.11
C ALA A 79 -7.38 26.75 -10.59
N TYR A 80 -8.44 26.94 -11.37
CA TYR A 80 -8.34 27.22 -12.78
C TYR A 80 -8.07 28.71 -12.97
N PHE A 81 -7.02 29.01 -13.74
CA PHE A 81 -6.68 30.37 -14.16
C PHE A 81 -6.83 30.48 -15.68
N GLU A 82 -7.36 31.59 -16.14
CA GLU A 82 -7.31 31.91 -17.56
C GLU A 82 -5.86 32.07 -18.01
N GLU A 83 -5.54 31.64 -19.23
CA GLU A 83 -4.17 31.69 -19.76
C GLU A 83 -3.58 33.10 -19.72
N THR A 84 -4.41 34.12 -19.93
CA THR A 84 -4.00 35.53 -19.84
C THR A 84 -3.55 35.91 -18.42
N MET A 85 -4.12 35.30 -17.38
CA MET A 85 -3.75 35.54 -15.98
C MET A 85 -2.52 34.77 -15.53
N LEU A 86 -2.16 33.66 -16.19
CA LEU A 86 -1.00 32.84 -15.84
C LEU A 86 0.33 33.62 -15.91
N ARG A 87 0.41 34.67 -16.75
CA ARG A 87 1.60 35.55 -16.83
C ARG A 87 1.94 36.24 -15.51
N ASN A 88 0.94 36.40 -14.64
CA ASN A 88 1.05 37.06 -13.35
C ASN A 88 1.16 36.08 -12.18
N VAL A 89 1.31 34.78 -12.45
CA VAL A 89 1.45 33.74 -11.43
C VAL A 89 2.81 33.07 -11.58
N ARG A 90 3.58 33.05 -10.49
CA ARG A 90 4.92 32.43 -10.43
C ARG A 90 4.99 31.42 -9.29
N PRO A 91 5.82 30.36 -9.42
CA PRO A 91 6.10 29.47 -8.30
C PRO A 91 6.64 30.27 -7.11
N GLY A 92 5.99 30.12 -5.94
CA GLY A 92 6.35 30.82 -4.71
C GLY A 92 5.50 32.05 -4.37
N ASP A 93 4.61 32.48 -5.27
CA ASP A 93 3.65 33.55 -4.98
C ASP A 93 2.76 33.19 -3.78
N LYS A 94 2.37 34.20 -3.00
CA LYS A 94 1.49 34.03 -1.85
C LYS A 94 0.05 33.87 -2.30
N THR A 95 -0.57 32.80 -1.87
CA THR A 95 -1.97 32.47 -2.21
C THR A 95 -2.90 32.77 -1.05
N GLN A 96 -4.00 33.48 -1.32
CA GLN A 96 -5.10 33.68 -0.40
C GLN A 96 -6.37 33.02 -0.95
N THR A 97 -7.02 32.20 -0.14
CA THR A 97 -8.33 31.64 -0.46
C THR A 97 -9.47 32.48 0.13
N ARG A 98 -10.51 32.68 -0.68
CA ARG A 98 -11.81 33.22 -0.28
C ARG A 98 -12.87 32.21 -0.64
N ARG A 99 -14.08 32.38 -0.08
CA ARG A 99 -15.20 31.42 -0.19
C ARG A 99 -15.41 30.87 -1.61
N ASN A 100 -15.20 31.68 -2.66
CA ASN A 100 -15.38 31.29 -4.06
C ASN A 100 -14.20 31.71 -4.97
N ALA A 101 -13.01 32.01 -4.43
CA ALA A 101 -11.89 32.49 -5.25
C ALA A 101 -10.53 32.19 -4.64
N VAL A 102 -9.55 31.92 -5.50
CA VAL A 102 -8.14 31.83 -5.13
C VAL A 102 -7.41 33.01 -5.74
N VAL A 103 -6.76 33.82 -4.91
CA VAL A 103 -6.02 35.01 -5.32
C VAL A 103 -4.54 34.76 -5.10
N CYS A 104 -3.73 34.90 -6.15
CA CYS A 104 -2.28 34.87 -6.06
C CYS A 104 -1.74 36.30 -6.01
N SER A 105 -0.76 36.55 -5.14
CA SER A 105 -0.08 37.84 -5.02
C SER A 105 1.44 37.62 -5.08
N PRO A 106 2.20 38.52 -5.73
CA PRO A 106 3.65 38.39 -5.79
C PRO A 106 4.26 38.37 -4.39
N ALA A 107 5.26 37.51 -4.21
CA ALA A 107 5.98 37.34 -2.94
C ALA A 107 6.70 38.62 -2.48
#